data_AF-A0A662G4V2-F1
#
_entry.id   AF-A0A662G4V2-F1
#
_cell.length_a   1.000
_cell.length_b   1.000
_cell.length_c   1.000
_cell.angle_alpha   90.00
_cell.angle_beta   90.00
_cell.angle_gamma   90.00
#
_symmetry.space_group_name_H-M   'P 1'
#
loop_
_entity.id
_entity.type
_entity.pdbx_description
1 polymer ?
#
loop_
_entity_poly.entity_id
_entity_poly.type
_entity_poly.pdbx_seq_one_letter_code
_entity_poly.pdbx_strand_id
1 'polypeptide(L)'
;MIEDRESSWVIYPEYFDIRFSKRLGRKVPLPYCIDNPSLDEIIEATRKAGFKIVKIEREKKHPANWIENKGRIIILKQNNKSKRETLLLISKHLKIVRKRNIEKKKLEERKKKRRSGINKYLERVLKEKKKK
;
A
#
# COMPACT_ATOMS: atom_id res chain seq x y z
N MET A 1 7.98 -6.26 -25.76
CA MET A 1 8.24 -7.72 -25.65
C MET A 1 7.05 -8.34 -24.96
N ILE A 2 6.51 -9.38 -25.59
CA ILE A 2 5.11 -9.79 -25.59
C ILE A 2 4.46 -9.85 -24.19
N GLU A 3 3.36 -9.11 -24.07
CA GLU A 3 2.38 -9.14 -22.98
C GLU A 3 1.55 -10.43 -23.06
N ASP A 4 2.15 -11.59 -22.85
CA ASP A 4 1.37 -12.82 -22.79
C ASP A 4 0.43 -12.75 -21.58
N ARG A 5 -0.88 -12.62 -21.83
CA ARG A 5 -1.92 -12.84 -20.80
C ARG A 5 -1.77 -14.23 -20.18
N GLU A 6 -1.22 -15.17 -20.93
CA GLU A 6 -0.85 -16.52 -20.51
C GLU A 6 0.21 -16.53 -19.39
N SER A 7 1.10 -15.53 -19.31
CA SER A 7 2.24 -15.52 -18.39
C SER A 7 2.16 -14.46 -17.28
N SER A 8 1.09 -13.64 -17.25
CA SER A 8 0.94 -12.56 -16.26
C SER A 8 -0.39 -12.57 -15.50
N TRP A 9 -0.39 -11.96 -14.31
CA TRP A 9 -1.60 -11.70 -13.54
C TRP A 9 -1.78 -10.20 -13.28
N VAL A 10 -3.01 -9.74 -13.51
CA VAL A 10 -3.47 -8.42 -13.06
C VAL A 10 -3.91 -8.48 -11.61
N ILE A 11 -3.40 -7.56 -10.80
CA ILE A 11 -3.70 -7.40 -9.38
C ILE A 11 -4.23 -5.99 -9.14
N TYR A 12 -5.43 -5.92 -8.57
CA TYR A 12 -6.10 -4.68 -8.19
C TYR A 12 -6.09 -4.53 -6.66
N PRO A 13 -6.07 -3.30 -6.12
CA PRO A 13 -6.20 -3.07 -4.69
C PRO A 13 -7.48 -3.63 -4.06
N GLU A 14 -8.59 -3.56 -4.79
CA GLU A 14 -9.90 -4.06 -4.38
C GLU A 14 -9.90 -5.55 -4.06
N TYR A 15 -8.94 -6.32 -4.57
CA TYR A 15 -8.82 -7.74 -4.26
C TYR A 15 -8.55 -8.01 -2.77
N PHE A 16 -7.94 -7.04 -2.07
CA PHE A 16 -7.52 -7.13 -0.67
C PHE A 16 -8.33 -6.23 0.26
N ASP A 17 -9.28 -5.44 -0.26
CA ASP A 17 -10.04 -4.48 0.54
C ASP A 17 -11.16 -5.17 1.33
N ILE A 18 -11.19 -4.94 2.63
CA ILE A 18 -12.23 -5.49 3.51
C ILE A 18 -13.61 -4.87 3.26
N ARG A 19 -13.65 -3.63 2.72
CA ARG A 19 -14.89 -2.89 2.45
C ARG A 19 -15.68 -3.49 1.28
N PHE A 20 -15.04 -4.29 0.42
CA PHE A 20 -15.69 -4.91 -0.73
C PHE A 20 -16.13 -6.36 -0.48
N SER A 21 -17.32 -6.69 -0.97
CA SER A 21 -17.78 -8.07 -1.06
C SER A 21 -17.02 -8.83 -2.17
N LYS A 22 -17.17 -10.16 -2.21
CA LYS A 22 -16.60 -10.96 -3.31
C LYS A 22 -17.15 -10.54 -4.69
N ARG A 23 -18.42 -10.11 -4.74
CA ARG A 23 -19.08 -9.64 -5.96
C ARG A 23 -18.52 -8.27 -6.43
N LEU A 24 -18.07 -7.44 -5.49
CA LEU A 24 -17.56 -6.09 -5.77
C LEU A 24 -16.05 -6.03 -6.04
N GLY A 25 -15.34 -7.16 -5.99
CA GLY A 25 -13.94 -7.24 -6.41
C GLY A 25 -13.05 -8.03 -5.47
N ARG A 26 -13.40 -8.16 -4.19
CA ARG A 26 -12.55 -8.87 -3.21
C ARG A 26 -12.30 -10.31 -3.66
N LYS A 27 -11.02 -10.71 -3.68
CA LYS A 27 -10.60 -12.07 -4.08
C LYS A 27 -10.01 -12.89 -2.93
N VAL A 28 -9.60 -12.26 -1.83
CA VAL A 28 -9.07 -12.97 -0.65
C VAL A 28 -10.10 -13.06 0.50
N PRO A 29 -10.00 -14.05 1.41
CA PRO A 29 -10.86 -14.13 2.59
C PRO A 29 -10.64 -12.95 3.54
N LEU A 30 -11.66 -12.59 4.33
CA LEU A 30 -11.65 -11.43 5.24
C LEU A 30 -10.44 -11.40 6.19
N PRO A 31 -9.99 -12.52 6.80
CA PRO A 31 -8.80 -12.53 7.65
C PRO A 31 -7.51 -12.15 6.93
N TYR A 32 -7.50 -12.09 5.60
CA TYR A 32 -6.35 -11.70 4.78
C TYR A 32 -6.54 -10.32 4.14
N CYS A 33 -7.67 -9.66 4.36
CA CYS A 33 -7.91 -8.31 3.86
C CYS A 33 -7.34 -7.24 4.79
N ILE A 34 -7.22 -6.03 4.26
CA ILE A 34 -6.97 -4.80 5.01
C ILE A 34 -7.97 -3.72 4.60
N ASP A 35 -8.11 -2.70 5.44
CA ASP A 35 -8.96 -1.56 5.12
C ASP A 35 -8.29 -0.59 4.14
N ASN A 36 -9.01 -0.28 3.06
CA ASN A 36 -8.62 0.69 2.03
C ASN A 36 -7.13 0.55 1.59
N PRO A 37 -6.74 -0.57 0.94
CA PRO A 37 -5.37 -0.78 0.50
C PRO A 37 -4.99 0.23 -0.59
N SER A 38 -3.81 0.82 -0.49
CA SER A 38 -3.26 1.68 -1.54
C SER A 38 -2.44 0.87 -2.55
N LEU A 39 -2.27 1.41 -3.76
CA LEU A 39 -1.45 0.79 -4.78
C LEU A 39 0.02 0.65 -4.36
N ASP A 40 0.55 1.67 -3.68
CA ASP A 40 1.95 1.69 -3.24
C ASP A 40 2.24 0.62 -2.19
N GLU A 41 1.30 0.37 -1.28
CA GLU A 41 1.43 -0.72 -0.31
C GLU A 41 1.42 -2.08 -0.99
N ILE A 42 0.61 -2.23 -2.04
CA ILE A 42 0.55 -3.48 -2.82
C ILE A 42 1.83 -3.66 -3.63
N ILE A 43 2.38 -2.61 -4.22
CA ILE A 43 3.67 -2.65 -4.92
C ILE A 43 4.77 -3.12 -3.95
N GLU A 44 4.85 -2.52 -2.76
CA GLU A 44 5.83 -2.90 -1.75
C GLU A 44 5.61 -4.35 -1.28
N ALA A 45 4.38 -4.72 -0.96
CA ALA A 45 4.03 -6.06 -0.51
C ALA A 45 4.34 -7.13 -1.57
N THR A 46 4.05 -6.84 -2.83
CA THR A 46 4.31 -7.74 -3.97
C THR A 46 5.81 -7.96 -4.17
N ARG A 47 6.62 -6.89 -4.07
CA ARG A 47 8.09 -7.00 -4.14
C ARG A 47 8.63 -7.83 -2.97
N LYS A 48 8.13 -7.60 -1.75
CA LYS A 48 8.52 -8.39 -0.56
C LYS A 48 8.09 -9.85 -0.62
N ALA A 49 6.99 -10.12 -1.30
CA ALA A 49 6.50 -11.47 -1.56
C ALA A 49 7.32 -12.20 -2.66
N GLY A 50 8.31 -11.53 -3.27
CA GLY A 50 9.21 -12.14 -4.26
C GLY A 50 8.63 -12.21 -5.68
N PHE A 51 7.56 -11.45 -5.97
CA PHE A 51 6.98 -11.40 -7.32
C PHE A 51 7.56 -10.25 -8.14
N LYS A 52 7.87 -10.53 -9.41
CA LYS A 52 8.31 -9.51 -10.36
C LYS A 52 7.10 -8.73 -10.88
N ILE A 53 7.11 -7.43 -10.64
CA ILE A 53 6.13 -6.50 -11.22
C ILE A 53 6.61 -6.11 -12.61
N VAL A 54 5.78 -6.40 -13.61
CA VAL A 54 6.05 -6.08 -15.01
C VAL A 54 5.62 -4.64 -15.31
N LYS A 55 4.47 -4.22 -14.79
CA LYS A 55 3.90 -2.91 -15.06
C LYS A 55 3.12 -2.37 -13.87
N ILE A 56 3.14 -1.06 -13.71
CA ILE A 56 2.34 -0.31 -12.73
C ILE A 56 1.48 0.67 -13.53
N GLU A 57 0.16 0.57 -13.41
CA GLU A 57 -0.79 1.39 -14.15
C GLU A 57 -1.68 2.15 -13.17
N ARG A 58 -1.28 3.38 -12.81
CA ARG A 58 -1.97 4.19 -11.78
C ARG A 58 -3.35 4.70 -12.20
N GLU A 59 -3.56 4.88 -13.49
CA GLU A 59 -4.80 5.44 -14.05
C GLU A 59 -5.90 4.39 -14.29
N LYS A 60 -5.57 3.10 -14.12
CA LYS A 60 -6.52 2.03 -14.38
C LYS A 60 -7.48 1.83 -13.23
N LYS A 61 -8.71 1.50 -13.58
CA LYS A 61 -9.83 1.32 -12.66
C LYS A 61 -10.23 -0.14 -12.58
N HIS A 62 -10.69 -0.58 -11.42
CA HIS A 62 -11.33 -1.88 -11.29
C HIS A 62 -12.72 -1.81 -11.95
N PRO A 63 -13.10 -2.74 -12.85
CA PRO A 63 -14.36 -2.64 -13.60
C PRO A 63 -15.61 -2.53 -12.73
N ALA A 64 -15.65 -3.26 -11.62
CA ALA A 64 -16.77 -3.22 -10.67
C ALA A 64 -16.73 -2.02 -9.70
N ASN A 65 -15.64 -1.25 -9.68
CA ASN A 65 -15.42 -0.16 -8.74
C ASN A 65 -14.62 0.97 -9.41
N TRP A 66 -15.19 1.54 -10.46
CA TRP A 66 -14.49 2.50 -11.31
C TRP A 66 -14.30 3.89 -10.66
N ILE A 67 -15.04 4.16 -9.58
CA ILE A 67 -15.05 5.45 -8.89
C ILE A 67 -13.75 5.67 -8.09
N GLU A 68 -13.23 4.65 -7.40
CA GLU A 68 -12.09 4.84 -6.48
C GLU A 68 -10.73 5.09 -7.17
N ASN A 69 -10.62 4.80 -8.48
CA ASN A 69 -9.43 5.07 -9.32
C ASN A 69 -8.07 4.76 -8.68
N LYS A 70 -7.92 3.56 -8.10
CA LYS A 70 -6.72 3.19 -7.34
C LYS A 70 -5.55 2.66 -8.17
N GLY A 71 -5.71 2.46 -9.48
CA GLY A 71 -4.70 1.83 -10.31
C GLY A 71 -4.66 0.30 -10.18
N ARG A 72 -3.69 -0.31 -10.85
CA ARG A 72 -3.41 -1.75 -10.77
C ARG A 72 -1.94 -2.06 -11.04
N ILE A 73 -1.52 -3.28 -10.72
CA ILE A 73 -0.23 -3.81 -11.13
C ILE A 73 -0.39 -5.07 -11.96
N ILE A 74 0.60 -5.34 -12.82
CA ILE A 74 0.73 -6.57 -13.58
C ILE A 74 1.98 -7.28 -13.08
N ILE A 75 1.83 -8.55 -12.67
CA ILE A 75 2.91 -9.38 -12.15
C ILE A 75 3.14 -10.58 -13.05
N LEU A 76 4.37 -11.07 -13.09
CA LEU A 76 4.69 -12.32 -13.78
C LEU A 76 4.15 -13.51 -12.98
N LYS A 77 3.55 -14.50 -13.68
CA LYS A 77 3.15 -15.77 -13.08
C LYS A 77 4.39 -16.55 -12.64
N GLN A 78 4.28 -17.30 -11.56
CA GLN A 78 5.25 -18.31 -11.18
C GLN A 78 4.62 -19.68 -11.43
N ASN A 79 5.31 -20.56 -12.17
CA ASN A 79 4.77 -21.86 -12.58
C ASN A 79 4.32 -22.74 -11.40
N ASN A 80 4.89 -22.53 -10.21
CA ASN A 80 4.61 -23.30 -9.01
C ASN A 80 3.54 -22.67 -8.09
N LYS A 81 2.85 -21.61 -8.52
CA LYS A 81 1.80 -20.96 -7.71
C LYS A 81 0.57 -20.70 -8.54
N SER A 82 -0.59 -20.89 -7.94
CA SER A 82 -1.86 -20.41 -8.46
C SER A 82 -2.02 -18.91 -8.20
N LYS A 83 -2.98 -18.29 -8.91
CA LYS A 83 -3.36 -16.90 -8.67
C LYS A 83 -3.84 -16.68 -7.23
N ARG A 84 -4.57 -17.65 -6.67
CA ARG A 84 -5.10 -17.58 -5.31
C ARG A 84 -3.98 -17.59 -4.27
N GLU A 85 -3.02 -18.50 -4.39
CA GLU A 85 -1.87 -18.57 -3.48
C GLU A 85 -1.03 -17.30 -3.55
N THR A 86 -0.84 -16.77 -4.75
CA THR A 86 -0.13 -15.51 -4.98
C THR A 86 -0.81 -14.34 -4.27
N LEU A 87 -2.13 -14.22 -4.40
CA LEU A 87 -2.89 -13.20 -3.68
C LEU A 87 -2.77 -13.38 -2.16
N LEU A 88 -2.87 -14.61 -1.65
CA LEU A 88 -2.72 -14.88 -0.21
C LEU A 88 -1.30 -14.57 0.31
N LEU A 89 -0.26 -14.76 -0.50
CA LEU A 89 1.10 -14.41 -0.12
C LEU A 89 1.29 -12.90 -0.10
N ILE A 90 0.83 -12.19 -1.14
CA ILE A 90 0.86 -10.72 -1.19
C ILE A 90 0.12 -10.12 0.01
N SER A 91 -1.05 -10.68 0.36
CA SER A 91 -1.86 -10.14 1.46
C SER A 91 -1.18 -10.29 2.84
N LYS A 92 -0.44 -11.37 3.08
CA LYS A 92 0.39 -11.54 4.29
C LYS A 92 1.46 -10.44 4.38
N HIS A 93 2.19 -10.19 3.30
CA HIS A 93 3.18 -9.11 3.27
C HIS A 93 2.53 -7.73 3.36
N LEU A 94 1.35 -7.55 2.79
CA LEU A 94 0.60 -6.29 2.83
C LEU A 94 0.26 -5.87 4.26
N LYS A 95 -0.16 -6.83 5.11
CA LYS A 95 -0.38 -6.56 6.53
C LYS A 95 0.89 -6.11 7.26
N ILE A 96 2.03 -6.74 6.96
CA ILE A 96 3.33 -6.38 7.54
C ILE A 96 3.73 -4.96 7.10
N VAL A 97 3.58 -4.65 5.81
CA VAL A 97 3.84 -3.31 5.25
C VAL A 97 2.96 -2.26 5.94
N ARG A 98 1.65 -2.50 6.05
CA ARG A 98 0.70 -1.58 6.69
C ARG A 98 1.06 -1.33 8.15
N LYS A 99 1.35 -2.38 8.94
CA LYS A 99 1.77 -2.24 10.34
C LYS A 99 3.01 -1.35 10.47
N ARG A 100 4.04 -1.64 9.67
CA ARG A 100 5.28 -0.86 9.63
C ARG A 100 5.03 0.59 9.22
N ASN A 101 4.16 0.85 8.25
CA ASN A 101 3.84 2.21 7.79
C ASN A 101 3.13 3.02 8.90
N ILE A 102 2.23 2.39 9.65
CA ILE A 102 1.56 3.02 10.80
C ILE A 102 2.59 3.37 11.89
N GLU A 103 3.50 2.46 12.21
CA GLU A 103 4.57 2.69 13.21
C GLU A 103 5.50 3.83 12.79
N LYS A 104 5.93 3.85 11.52
CA LYS A 104 6.73 4.94 10.96
C LYS A 104 6.02 6.29 11.07
N LYS A 105 4.74 6.36 10.68
CA LYS A 105 3.93 7.58 10.76
C LYS A 105 3.82 8.10 12.21
N LYS A 106 3.54 7.21 13.17
CA LYS A 106 3.51 7.55 14.60
C LYS A 106 4.85 8.10 15.10
N LEU A 107 5.96 7.51 14.67
CA LEU A 107 7.31 7.97 15.02
C LEU A 107 7.61 9.37 14.45
N GLU A 108 7.24 9.61 13.18
CA GLU A 108 7.39 10.91 12.51
C GLU A 108 6.56 12.00 13.19
N GLU A 109 5.31 11.70 13.52
CA GLU A 109 4.42 12.61 14.27
C GLU A 109 5.01 12.98 15.64
N ARG A 110 5.55 12.00 16.37
CA ARG A 110 6.25 12.25 17.65
C ARG A 110 7.46 13.16 17.47
N LYS A 111 8.30 12.92 16.45
CA LYS A 111 9.47 13.76 16.15
C LYS A 111 9.06 15.19 15.78
N LYS A 112 7.99 15.37 15.00
CA LYS A 112 7.45 16.67 14.59
C LYS A 112 6.96 17.48 15.80
N LYS A 113 6.21 16.84 16.72
CA LYS A 113 5.77 17.46 17.98
C LYS A 113 6.95 17.93 18.84
N ARG A 114 7.98 17.10 18.99
CA ARG A 114 9.20 17.45 19.74
C ARG A 114 9.93 18.66 19.14
N ARG A 115 10.13 18.66 17.81
CA ARG A 115 10.77 19.78 17.08
C ARG A 115 9.98 21.08 17.22
N SER A 116 8.65 21.02 17.12
CA SER A 116 7.79 22.20 17.33
C SER A 116 7.95 22.79 18.73
N GLY A 117 8.04 21.95 19.77
CA GLY A 117 8.28 22.41 21.14
C GLY A 117 9.63 23.13 21.29
N ILE A 118 10.69 22.58 20.69
CA ILE A 118 12.04 23.18 20.70
C ILE A 118 12.04 24.51 19.94
N ASN A 119 11.46 24.56 18.74
CA ASN A 119 11.39 25.79 17.95
C ASN A 119 10.65 26.91 18.70
N LYS A 120 9.51 26.58 19.33
CA LYS A 120 8.75 27.53 20.14
C LYS A 120 9.55 28.05 21.34
N TYR A 121 10.36 27.21 21.96
CA TYR A 121 11.28 27.63 23.04
C TYR A 121 12.37 28.57 22.50
N LEU A 122 13.04 28.19 21.40
CA LEU A 122 14.08 29.01 20.77
C LEU A 122 13.56 30.40 20.35
N GLU A 123 12.37 30.47 19.77
CA GLU A 123 11.72 31.74 19.40
C GLU A 123 11.51 32.66 20.60
N ARG A 124 11.08 32.12 21.76
CA ARG A 124 10.91 32.91 22.99
C ARG A 124 12.24 33.46 23.49
N VAL A 125 13.27 32.61 23.57
CA VAL A 125 14.60 33.01 24.02
C VAL A 125 15.22 34.07 23.11
N LEU A 126 15.09 33.93 21.79
CA LEU A 126 15.55 34.94 20.83
C LEU A 126 14.80 36.27 20.97
N LYS A 127 13.49 36.23 21.24
CA LYS A 127 12.68 37.43 21.46
C LYS A 127 13.06 38.16 22.76
N GLU A 128 13.39 37.43 23.82
CA GLU A 128 13.87 38.00 25.08
C GLU A 128 15.25 38.63 24.94
N LYS A 129 16.17 37.99 24.18
CA LYS A 129 17.49 38.56 23.90
C LYS A 129 17.44 39.84 23.06
N LYS A 130 16.51 39.97 22.10
CA LYS A 130 16.33 41.18 21.29
C LYS A 130 15.73 42.37 22.04
N LYS A 131 15.19 42.16 23.24
CA LYS A 131 14.58 43.20 24.09
C LYS A 131 15.54 43.78 25.14
N LYS A 132 16.71 43.17 25.31
CA LYS A 132 17.83 43.70 26.09
C LYS A 132 18.83 44.34 25.14
#